data_AF-A0A6L7TNW5-F1
#
_entry.id   AF-A0A6L7TNW5-F1
#
_cell.length_a   1.000
_cell.length_b   1.000
_cell.length_c   1.000
_cell.angle_alpha   90.00
_cell.angle_beta   90.00
_cell.angle_gamma   90.00
#
_symmetry.space_group_name_H-M   'P 1'
#
loop_
_entity.id
_entity.type
_entity.pdbx_description
1 polymer ?
#
loop_
_entity_poly.entity_id
_entity_poly.type
_entity_poly.pdbx_seq_one_letter_code
_entity_poly.pdbx_strand_id
1 'polypeptide(L)'
;ISLSDLLTPWEAIERRLQAAALGDFVAVLYNPRSRRRTWQLLEARRILMERRDGKTPVGLVRNAYRPSQQITVTDLDGLESRCEDVDMFTTVVIGNSTTYLHRGLMITPRGYESWTGAA
;
A
#
# COMPACT_ATOMS: atom_id res chain seq x y z
N ILE A 1 7.03 -0.72 5.20
CA ILE A 1 8.28 -0.54 4.42
C ILE A 1 8.47 0.96 4.18
N SER A 2 9.60 1.55 4.57
CA SER A 2 9.93 2.94 4.19
C SER A 2 10.43 2.96 2.74
N LEU A 3 9.98 3.93 1.93
CA LEU A 3 10.47 4.17 0.57
C LEU A 3 11.58 5.24 0.50
N SER A 4 12.04 5.75 1.63
CA SER A 4 13.16 6.68 1.66
C SER A 4 14.49 5.94 1.50
N ASP A 5 15.17 6.21 0.40
CA ASP A 5 16.48 5.67 0.04
C ASP A 5 17.68 6.49 0.58
N LEU A 6 17.43 7.58 1.32
CA LEU A 6 18.45 8.49 1.84
C LEU A 6 19.62 7.79 2.57
N LEU A 7 19.30 6.79 3.41
CA LEU A 7 20.27 6.01 4.19
C LEU A 7 20.12 4.50 3.96
N THR A 8 19.26 4.10 3.02
CA THR A 8 18.95 2.70 2.74
C THR A 8 19.01 2.52 1.24
N PRO A 9 19.99 1.78 0.69
CA PRO A 9 20.07 1.56 -0.74
C PRO A 9 18.75 1.04 -1.30
N TRP A 10 18.36 1.51 -2.48
CA TRP A 10 17.09 1.17 -3.11
C TRP A 10 16.95 -0.36 -3.28
N GLU A 11 18.04 -1.05 -3.60
CA GLU A 11 18.10 -2.50 -3.78
C GLU A 11 17.70 -3.26 -2.49
N ALA A 12 17.90 -2.66 -1.31
CA ALA A 12 17.41 -3.23 -0.06
C ALA A 12 15.91 -2.97 0.17
N ILE A 13 15.36 -1.87 -0.36
CA ILE A 13 13.92 -1.57 -0.31
C ILE A 13 13.18 -2.45 -1.30
N GLU A 14 13.67 -2.56 -2.54
CA GLU A 14 13.15 -3.43 -3.58
C GLU A 14 13.05 -4.88 -3.13
N ARG A 15 14.12 -5.45 -2.55
CA ARG A 15 14.08 -6.82 -2.00
C ARG A 15 12.98 -7.02 -0.94
N ARG A 16 12.73 -6.00 -0.10
CA ARG A 16 11.64 -6.05 0.90
C ARG A 16 10.27 -5.99 0.23
N LEU A 17 10.11 -5.18 -0.81
CA LEU A 17 8.87 -5.08 -1.60
C LEU A 17 8.58 -6.40 -2.32
N GLN A 18 9.58 -6.98 -2.98
CA GLN A 18 9.48 -8.29 -3.64
C GLN A 18 9.13 -9.39 -2.64
N ALA A 19 9.79 -9.42 -1.47
CA ALA A 19 9.46 -10.38 -0.41
C ALA A 19 8.03 -10.19 0.14
N ALA A 20 7.59 -8.94 0.31
CA ALA A 20 6.22 -8.63 0.74
C ALA A 20 5.17 -9.00 -0.31
N ALA A 21 5.50 -8.88 -1.60
CA ALA A 21 4.66 -9.33 -2.71
C ALA A 21 4.58 -10.86 -2.73
N LEU A 22 5.73 -11.55 -2.63
CA LEU A 22 5.83 -13.00 -2.65
C LEU A 22 5.09 -13.65 -1.47
N GLY A 23 5.20 -13.07 -0.28
CA GLY A 23 4.53 -13.57 0.93
C GLY A 23 3.06 -13.13 1.07
N ASP A 24 2.49 -12.46 0.07
CA ASP A 24 1.12 -11.93 0.09
C ASP A 24 0.78 -11.12 1.36
N PHE A 25 1.74 -10.32 1.83
CA PHE A 25 1.57 -9.48 3.01
C PHE A 25 0.73 -8.24 2.67
N VAL A 26 -0.16 -7.83 3.57
CA VAL A 26 -0.61 -6.43 3.56
C VAL A 26 0.62 -5.54 3.75
N ALA A 27 0.78 -4.52 2.91
CA ALA A 27 1.96 -3.67 2.91
C ALA A 27 1.60 -2.23 3.30
N VAL A 28 2.25 -1.71 4.34
CA VAL A 28 2.16 -0.29 4.72
C VAL A 28 3.44 0.42 4.29
N LEU A 29 3.32 1.44 3.45
CA LEU A 29 4.43 2.22 2.93
C LEU A 29 4.54 3.56 3.66
N TYR A 30 5.73 3.81 4.21
CA TYR A 30 6.10 5.04 4.89
C TYR A 30 7.04 5.87 4.03
N ASN A 31 7.07 7.19 4.26
CA ASN A 31 7.84 8.14 3.46
C ASN A 31 7.65 7.95 1.94
N PRO A 32 6.41 7.76 1.46
CA PRO A 32 6.15 7.22 0.13
C PRO A 32 6.60 8.16 -1.00
N ARG A 33 6.54 9.47 -0.77
CA ARG A 33 6.87 10.49 -1.77
C ARG A 33 7.37 11.76 -1.10
N SER A 34 8.17 12.55 -1.82
CA SER A 34 8.55 13.91 -1.44
C SER A 34 8.95 14.71 -2.69
N ARG A 35 9.27 16.00 -2.56
CA ARG A 35 9.76 16.82 -3.69
C ARG A 35 10.99 16.22 -4.40
N ARG A 36 11.83 15.45 -3.68
CA ARG A 36 13.04 14.79 -4.25
C ARG A 36 12.82 13.31 -4.57
N ARG A 37 11.79 12.69 -3.98
CA ARG A 37 11.47 11.26 -4.11
C ARG A 37 10.15 11.13 -4.86
N THR A 38 10.21 11.15 -6.18
CA THR A 38 9.02 11.23 -7.04
C THR A 38 8.67 9.91 -7.72
N TRP A 39 9.60 8.96 -7.79
CA TRP A 39 9.46 7.72 -8.57
C TRP A 39 9.26 6.47 -7.71
N GLN A 40 9.75 6.46 -6.47
CA GLN A 40 9.81 5.27 -5.62
C GLN A 40 8.43 4.65 -5.36
N LEU A 41 7.38 5.46 -5.22
CA LEU A 41 6.01 4.95 -5.03
C LEU A 41 5.51 4.18 -6.26
N LEU A 42 5.78 4.69 -7.46
CA LEU A 42 5.37 4.03 -8.71
C LEU A 42 6.19 2.76 -8.96
N GLU A 43 7.46 2.76 -8.58
CA GLU A 43 8.28 1.55 -8.66
C GLU A 43 7.84 0.50 -7.63
N ALA A 44 7.52 0.92 -6.40
CA ALA A 44 6.94 0.02 -5.40
C ALA A 44 5.61 -0.57 -5.86
N ARG A 45 4.74 0.23 -6.49
CA ARG A 45 3.51 -0.23 -7.15
C ARG A 45 3.83 -1.30 -8.20
N ARG A 46 4.76 -1.01 -9.13
CA ARG A 46 5.16 -1.94 -10.20
C ARG A 46 5.60 -3.29 -9.64
N ILE A 47 6.49 -3.29 -8.64
CA ILE A 47 7.00 -4.51 -7.98
C ILE A 47 5.86 -5.30 -7.33
N LEU A 48 4.94 -4.63 -6.63
CA LEU A 48 3.83 -5.32 -5.97
C LEU A 48 2.84 -5.92 -7.00
N MET A 49 2.61 -5.24 -8.13
CA MET A 49 1.74 -5.72 -9.22
C MET A 49 2.30 -6.95 -9.96
N GLU A 50 3.58 -7.30 -9.79
CA GLU A 50 4.11 -8.57 -10.32
C GLU A 50 3.44 -9.81 -9.68
N ARG A 51 2.83 -9.65 -8.49
CA ARG A 51 2.17 -10.72 -7.73
C ARG A 51 0.76 -10.36 -7.26
N ARG A 52 0.28 -9.13 -7.52
CA ARG A 52 -1.01 -8.63 -7.03
C ARG A 52 -1.87 -8.17 -8.21
N ASP A 53 -3.18 -8.38 -8.06
CA ASP A 53 -4.16 -7.88 -9.02
C ASP A 53 -4.21 -6.34 -9.00
N GLY A 54 -4.41 -5.73 -10.17
CA GLY A 54 -4.56 -4.27 -10.31
C GLY A 54 -5.70 -3.67 -9.47
N LYS A 55 -6.74 -4.46 -9.17
CA LYS A 55 -7.87 -4.10 -8.31
C LYS A 55 -7.61 -4.28 -6.82
N THR A 56 -6.40 -4.69 -6.43
CA THR A 56 -6.03 -4.80 -5.01
C THR A 56 -6.24 -3.44 -4.33
N PRO A 57 -7.06 -3.35 -3.27
CA PRO A 57 -7.37 -2.08 -2.63
C PRO A 57 -6.14 -1.36 -2.05
N VAL A 58 -6.14 -0.04 -2.19
CA VAL A 58 -5.11 0.87 -1.68
C VAL A 58 -5.77 2.01 -0.90
N GLY A 59 -5.32 2.22 0.34
CA GLY A 59 -5.68 3.37 1.17
C GLY A 59 -4.55 4.40 1.24
N LEU A 60 -4.85 5.65 0.96
CA LEU A 60 -3.96 6.80 1.15
C LEU A 60 -4.48 7.59 2.35
N VAL A 61 -3.72 7.59 3.44
CA VAL A 61 -4.08 8.28 4.68
C VAL A 61 -3.11 9.43 4.90
N ARG A 62 -3.57 10.65 4.66
CA ARG A 62 -2.79 11.88 4.81
C ARG A 62 -3.17 12.59 6.10
N ASN A 63 -2.18 13.06 6.86
CA ASN A 63 -2.37 13.81 8.10
C ASN A 63 -3.28 13.08 9.13
N ALA A 64 -3.07 11.77 9.30
CA ALA A 64 -3.86 10.96 10.23
C ALA A 64 -3.94 11.59 11.64
N TYR A 65 -5.15 11.66 12.20
CA TYR A 65 -5.49 12.26 13.50
C TYR A 65 -5.10 13.74 13.66
N ARG A 66 -5.02 14.49 12.54
CA ARG A 66 -4.80 15.94 12.54
C ARG A 66 -5.98 16.66 11.88
N PRO A 67 -6.16 17.98 12.09
CA PRO A 67 -7.29 18.73 11.52
C PRO A 67 -7.43 18.62 10.00
N SER A 68 -6.33 18.42 9.27
CA SER A 68 -6.30 18.29 7.80
C SER A 68 -6.28 16.83 7.32
N GLN A 69 -6.78 15.89 8.12
CA GLN A 69 -6.84 14.48 7.74
C GLN A 69 -7.63 14.28 6.44
N GLN A 70 -7.06 13.51 5.52
CA GLN A 70 -7.72 13.09 4.28
C GLN A 70 -7.49 11.60 4.07
N ILE A 71 -8.58 10.89 3.73
CA ILE A 71 -8.55 9.47 3.43
C ILE A 71 -9.05 9.29 2.01
N THR A 72 -8.23 8.68 1.17
CA THR A 72 -8.59 8.29 -0.19
C THR A 72 -8.48 6.78 -0.30
N VAL A 73 -9.49 6.14 -0.88
CA VAL A 73 -9.46 4.73 -1.24
C VAL A 73 -9.39 4.62 -2.77
N THR A 74 -8.50 3.79 -3.26
CA THR A 74 -8.29 3.47 -4.68
C THR A 74 -7.84 2.00 -4.78
N ASP A 75 -7.25 1.61 -5.91
CA ASP A 75 -6.66 0.30 -6.15
C ASP A 75 -5.23 0.47 -6.72
N LEU A 76 -4.52 -0.64 -6.94
CA LEU A 76 -3.18 -0.59 -7.51
C LEU A 76 -3.17 0.07 -8.89
N ASP A 77 -4.16 -0.18 -9.75
CA ASP A 77 -4.30 0.49 -11.04
C ASP A 77 -4.40 2.02 -10.87
N GLY A 78 -5.33 2.47 -10.03
CA GLY A 78 -5.63 3.88 -9.79
C GLY A 78 -4.54 4.63 -9.04
N LEU A 79 -3.68 3.94 -8.27
CA LEU A 79 -2.57 4.54 -7.53
C LEU A 79 -1.64 5.37 -8.43
N GLU A 80 -1.47 4.99 -9.70
CA GLU A 80 -0.67 5.76 -10.65
C GLU A 80 -1.23 7.17 -10.87
N SER A 81 -2.54 7.28 -11.14
CA SER A 81 -3.22 8.56 -11.30
C SER A 81 -3.26 9.41 -10.01
N ARG A 82 -3.13 8.77 -8.85
CA ARG A 82 -3.21 9.41 -7.52
C ARG A 82 -1.86 9.67 -6.88
N CYS A 83 -0.75 9.30 -7.53
CA CYS A 83 0.57 9.46 -6.94
C CYS A 83 0.92 10.93 -6.62
N GLU A 84 0.33 11.88 -7.34
CA GLU A 84 0.50 13.31 -7.10
C GLU A 84 -0.16 13.80 -5.80
N ASP A 85 -1.20 13.10 -5.32
CA ASP A 85 -1.88 13.41 -4.05
C ASP A 85 -1.05 12.95 -2.83
N VAL A 86 0.01 12.17 -3.05
CA VAL A 86 0.83 11.56 -2.00
C VAL A 86 2.03 12.44 -1.67
N ASP A 87 2.20 12.74 -0.39
CA ASP A 87 3.30 13.54 0.14
C ASP A 87 3.96 12.88 1.37
N MET A 88 4.86 13.62 2.04
CA MET A 88 5.57 13.13 3.22
C MET A 88 4.67 12.93 4.45
N PHE A 89 3.43 13.44 4.44
CA PHE A 89 2.45 13.29 5.52
C PHE A 89 1.45 12.18 5.22
N THR A 90 1.67 11.42 4.14
CA THR A 90 0.81 10.34 3.68
C THR A 90 1.40 8.99 4.06
N THR A 91 0.57 8.11 4.60
CA THR A 91 0.84 6.67 4.72
C THR A 91 0.01 5.93 3.68
N VAL A 92 0.63 5.01 2.94
CA VAL A 92 -0.06 4.20 1.92
C VAL A 92 -0.23 2.79 2.47
N VAL A 93 -1.46 2.27 2.47
CA VAL A 93 -1.77 0.89 2.86
C VAL A 93 -2.22 0.15 1.62
N ILE A 94 -1.55 -0.95 1.28
CA ILE A 94 -1.86 -1.78 0.12
C ILE A 94 -2.31 -3.13 0.63
N GLY A 95 -3.54 -3.50 0.29
CA GLY A 95 -4.11 -4.81 0.59
C GLY A 95 -3.30 -5.97 0.01
N ASN A 96 -3.59 -7.16 0.48
CA ASN A 96 -3.12 -8.42 -0.12
C ASN A 96 -4.19 -9.02 -1.05
N SER A 97 -3.94 -10.22 -1.57
CA SER A 97 -4.84 -10.91 -2.51
C SER A 97 -6.28 -11.11 -2.00
N THR A 98 -6.47 -11.18 -0.68
CA THR A 98 -7.79 -11.39 -0.04
C THR A 98 -8.47 -10.08 0.39
N THR A 99 -7.78 -8.94 0.24
CA THR A 99 -8.31 -7.66 0.72
C THR A 99 -9.35 -7.12 -0.25
N TYR A 100 -10.50 -6.71 0.28
CA TYR A 100 -11.60 -6.16 -0.51
C TYR A 100 -12.17 -4.88 0.12
N LEU A 101 -13.00 -4.17 -0.64
CA LEU A 101 -13.74 -3.01 -0.16
C LEU A 101 -15.18 -3.39 0.22
N HIS A 102 -15.61 -2.94 1.40
CA HIS A 102 -16.99 -3.09 1.85
C HIS A 102 -17.45 -1.83 2.56
N ARG A 103 -18.51 -1.20 2.04
CA ARG A 103 -19.09 0.02 2.62
C ARG A 103 -18.05 1.13 2.88
N GLY A 104 -17.11 1.31 1.95
CA GLY A 104 -16.03 2.29 2.05
C GLY A 104 -14.88 1.91 2.99
N LEU A 105 -14.91 0.71 3.58
CA LEU A 105 -13.85 0.18 4.41
C LEU A 105 -12.99 -0.80 3.63
N MET A 106 -11.69 -0.80 3.89
CA MET A 106 -10.77 -1.81 3.38
C MET A 106 -10.68 -2.96 4.40
N ILE A 107 -11.07 -4.16 3.98
CA ILE A 107 -11.16 -5.34 4.84
C ILE A 107 -10.22 -6.41 4.31
N THR A 108 -9.29 -6.84 5.15
CA THR A 108 -8.54 -8.08 4.96
C THR A 108 -9.17 -9.12 5.89
N PRO A 109 -9.90 -10.12 5.36
CA PRO A 109 -10.55 -11.11 6.20
C PRO A 109 -9.51 -11.87 7.01
N ARG A 110 -9.82 -12.14 8.28
CA ARG A 110 -9.16 -13.22 9.00
C ARG A 110 -9.68 -14.51 8.37
N GLY A 111 -8.81 -15.47 8.04
CA GLY A 111 -9.09 -16.65 7.21
C GLY A 111 -10.16 -17.63 7.72
N TYR A 112 -11.36 -17.14 8.00
CA TYR A 112 -12.51 -17.90 8.49
C TYR A 112 -13.11 -18.81 7.41
N GLU A 113 -12.71 -18.67 6.14
CA GLU A 113 -13.10 -19.60 5.08
C GLU A 113 -12.62 -21.04 5.35
N SER A 114 -11.54 -21.22 6.11
CA SER A 114 -11.09 -22.53 6.61
C SER A 114 -11.52 -22.83 8.06
N TRP A 115 -12.25 -21.93 8.72
CA TRP A 115 -12.70 -22.13 10.10
C TRP A 115 -14.05 -22.83 10.12
N THR A 116 -14.03 -24.15 10.29
CA THR A 116 -15.22 -25.01 10.45
C THR A 116 -15.86 -24.91 11.84
N GLY A 117 -15.52 -23.88 12.64
CA GLY A 117 -15.88 -23.78 14.05
C GLY A 117 -17.18 -23.01 14.37
N ALA A 118 -18.10 -22.84 13.42
CA ALA A 118 -19.36 -22.14 13.66
C ALA A 118 -20.58 -23.07 13.60
N ALA A 119 -21.11 -23.38 14.79
CA ALA A 119 -22.44 -23.93 15.14
C ALA A 119 -22.79 -25.36 14.69
#